data_AF-A0AAD8DEN9-F1
#
_entry.id   AF-A0AAD8DEN9-F1
#
_cell.length_a   1.000
_cell.length_b   1.000
_cell.length_c   1.000
_cell.angle_alpha   90.00
_cell.angle_beta   90.00
_cell.angle_gamma   90.00
#
_symmetry.space_group_name_H-M   'P 1'
#
loop_
_entity.id
_entity.type
_entity.pdbx_description
1 polymer ?
#
loop_
_entity_poly.entity_id
_entity_poly.type
_entity_poly.pdbx_seq_one_letter_code
_entity_poly.pdbx_strand_id
1 'polypeptide(L)'
;MQPILKHKTHLKSLGRALRGTAREVGIMETCVILNSQTNRLGWEESHELANMFKLVLIWTCLVIGEAGKVNGCREQEFRDRNGNCIACRQCGPGQELSKECGFGYGEDARCAPCRPNRFKEDSGLQKCKPCLDCALVNRFQKANCTATSNAMCGDCLPGFYRKTKLSGFQDMECIPCGDPPPPYELLCK
;
A
#
# COMPACT_ATOMS: atom_id res chain seq x y z
N MET A 1 -17.39 -56.36 -2.15
CA MET A 1 -15.94 -56.53 -2.37
C MET A 1 -15.39 -55.23 -2.96
N GLN A 2 -14.25 -54.76 -2.46
CA GLN A 2 -13.70 -53.39 -2.54
C GLN A 2 -13.43 -52.90 -3.98
N PRO A 3 -13.79 -51.65 -4.36
CA PRO A 3 -12.75 -50.61 -4.52
C PRO A 3 -13.21 -49.12 -4.38
N ILE A 4 -14.19 -48.77 -3.53
CA ILE A 4 -14.79 -47.40 -3.52
C ILE A 4 -14.11 -46.43 -2.51
N LEU A 5 -13.16 -46.89 -1.68
CA LEU A 5 -12.71 -46.14 -0.51
C LEU A 5 -11.44 -45.27 -0.68
N LYS A 6 -10.73 -45.32 -1.83
CA LYS A 6 -9.52 -44.48 -2.04
C LYS A 6 -9.79 -43.11 -2.70
N HIS A 7 -10.95 -42.89 -3.29
CA HIS A 7 -11.23 -41.63 -4.02
C HIS A 7 -11.84 -40.52 -3.15
N LYS A 8 -12.39 -40.86 -1.97
CA LYS A 8 -13.03 -39.91 -1.05
C LYS A 8 -12.05 -39.06 -0.23
N THR A 9 -10.79 -39.48 -0.10
CA THR A 9 -9.76 -38.76 0.66
C THR A 9 -9.08 -37.65 -0.14
N HIS A 10 -9.02 -37.75 -1.48
CA HIS A 10 -8.44 -36.71 -2.33
C HIS A 10 -9.37 -35.51 -2.58
N LEU A 11 -10.70 -35.71 -2.58
CA LEU A 11 -11.67 -34.61 -2.76
C LEU A 11 -11.83 -33.72 -1.51
N LYS A 12 -11.49 -34.22 -0.32
CA LYS A 12 -11.58 -33.43 0.93
C LYS A 12 -10.39 -32.48 1.13
N SER A 13 -9.23 -32.75 0.53
CA SER A 13 -8.06 -31.85 0.61
C SER A 13 -8.18 -30.66 -0.34
N LEU A 14 -8.79 -30.85 -1.53
CA LEU A 14 -9.08 -29.75 -2.46
C LEU A 14 -10.14 -28.78 -1.92
N GLY A 15 -11.11 -29.28 -1.14
CA GLY A 15 -12.14 -28.45 -0.50
C GLY A 15 -11.64 -27.55 0.65
N ARG A 16 -10.38 -27.69 1.09
CA ARG A 16 -9.74 -26.77 2.05
C ARG A 16 -8.88 -25.70 1.39
N ALA A 17 -8.41 -25.93 0.16
CA ALA A 17 -7.63 -24.94 -0.59
C ALA A 17 -8.50 -23.78 -1.13
N LEU A 18 -9.80 -23.99 -1.28
CA LEU A 18 -10.76 -22.99 -1.79
C LEU A 18 -11.45 -22.16 -0.69
N ARG A 19 -10.98 -22.24 0.56
CA ARG A 19 -11.49 -21.39 1.68
C ARG A 19 -10.69 -20.11 1.90
N GLY A 20 -9.65 -19.86 1.10
CA GLY A 20 -8.68 -18.78 1.34
C GLY A 20 -8.94 -17.45 0.65
N THR A 21 -9.84 -17.35 -0.33
CA THR A 21 -10.01 -16.10 -1.11
C THR A 21 -11.49 -15.72 -1.23
N ALA A 22 -12.12 -15.54 -0.07
CA ALA A 22 -13.38 -14.82 0.04
C ALA A 22 -13.13 -13.32 -0.20
N ARG A 23 -13.06 -12.88 -1.48
CA ARG A 23 -13.30 -11.50 -1.91
C ARG A 23 -13.25 -11.34 -3.43
N GLU A 24 -14.00 -12.15 -4.18
CA GLU A 24 -14.34 -11.83 -5.57
C GLU A 24 -15.86 -11.81 -5.71
N VAL A 25 -16.41 -10.66 -5.34
CA VAL A 25 -17.49 -9.93 -6.00
C VAL A 25 -18.59 -10.79 -6.64
N GLY A 26 -19.63 -11.09 -5.85
CA GLY A 26 -21.04 -10.79 -6.16
C GLY A 26 -21.75 -11.44 -7.36
N ILE A 27 -21.06 -12.14 -8.27
CA ILE A 27 -21.67 -12.71 -9.49
C ILE A 27 -21.80 -14.24 -9.37
N MET A 28 -20.96 -14.90 -8.55
CA MET A 28 -21.11 -16.34 -8.28
C MET A 28 -22.23 -16.68 -7.29
N GLU A 29 -22.56 -15.81 -6.33
CA GLU A 29 -23.62 -16.11 -5.36
C GLU A 29 -25.01 -16.19 -6.01
N THR A 30 -25.29 -15.37 -7.03
CA THR A 30 -26.55 -15.42 -7.77
C THR A 30 -26.67 -16.69 -8.61
N CYS A 31 -25.56 -17.21 -9.13
CA CYS A 31 -25.55 -18.44 -9.94
C CYS A 31 -25.71 -19.71 -9.09
N VAL A 32 -25.16 -19.72 -7.86
CA VAL A 32 -25.32 -20.83 -6.90
C VAL A 32 -26.73 -20.85 -6.30
N ILE A 33 -27.35 -19.69 -6.04
CA ILE A 33 -28.72 -19.63 -5.48
C ILE A 33 -29.76 -20.15 -6.48
N LEU A 34 -29.58 -19.94 -7.79
CA LEU A 34 -30.43 -20.55 -8.82
C LEU A 34 -30.32 -22.09 -8.87
N ASN A 35 -29.19 -22.66 -8.44
CA ASN A 35 -28.99 -24.11 -8.39
C ASN A 35 -29.56 -24.78 -7.11
N SER A 36 -29.99 -23.98 -6.10
CA SER A 36 -30.58 -24.51 -4.86
C SER A 36 -32.11 -24.64 -4.90
N GLN A 37 -32.79 -24.02 -5.88
CA GLN A 37 -34.25 -24.06 -6.00
C GLN A 37 -34.75 -25.10 -7.03
N THR A 38 -33.86 -25.72 -7.81
CA THR A 38 -34.21 -26.74 -8.81
C THR A 38 -34.52 -28.13 -8.22
N ASN A 39 -34.35 -28.34 -6.90
CA ASN A 39 -34.63 -29.64 -6.25
C ASN A 39 -36.04 -29.78 -5.66
N ARG A 40 -37.01 -28.94 -6.05
CA ARG A 40 -38.38 -28.99 -5.45
C ARG A 40 -39.56 -29.04 -6.41
N LEU A 41 -39.33 -29.12 -7.73
CA LEU A 41 -40.43 -29.29 -8.70
C LEU A 41 -40.12 -30.50 -9.57
N GLY A 42 -40.86 -31.58 -9.37
CA GLY A 42 -40.80 -32.79 -10.18
C GLY A 42 -41.25 -32.52 -11.60
N TRP A 43 -40.34 -32.66 -12.56
CA TRP A 43 -40.59 -32.64 -13.99
C TRP A 43 -39.77 -33.79 -14.59
N GLU A 44 -40.42 -34.92 -14.85
CA GLU A 44 -39.80 -36.19 -15.29
C GLU A 44 -39.71 -36.34 -16.82
N GLU A 45 -39.86 -35.25 -17.57
CA GLU A 45 -39.67 -35.26 -19.02
C GLU A 45 -38.81 -34.08 -19.47
N SER A 46 -37.67 -34.42 -20.09
CA SER A 46 -36.70 -33.57 -20.82
C SER A 46 -35.33 -33.36 -20.15
N HIS A 47 -34.64 -34.45 -19.78
CA HIS A 47 -33.20 -34.41 -19.46
C HIS A 47 -32.36 -33.75 -20.56
N GLU A 48 -32.76 -33.93 -21.83
CA GLU A 48 -32.11 -33.30 -22.98
C GLU A 48 -32.26 -31.78 -22.99
N LEU A 49 -33.46 -31.23 -22.72
CA LEU A 49 -33.66 -29.77 -22.63
C LEU A 49 -32.90 -29.18 -21.43
N ALA A 50 -32.93 -29.86 -20.28
CA ALA A 50 -32.18 -29.42 -19.09
C ALA A 50 -30.66 -29.42 -19.33
N ASN A 51 -30.14 -30.41 -20.06
CA ASN A 51 -28.74 -30.46 -20.47
C ASN A 51 -28.42 -29.38 -21.51
N MET A 52 -29.33 -29.13 -22.45
CA MET A 52 -29.18 -28.04 -23.42
C MET A 52 -29.15 -26.66 -22.74
N PHE A 53 -30.00 -26.39 -21.76
CA PHE A 53 -29.94 -25.16 -20.98
C PHE A 53 -28.62 -25.04 -20.20
N LYS A 54 -28.11 -26.13 -19.62
CA LYS A 54 -26.79 -26.13 -18.96
C LYS A 54 -25.66 -25.85 -19.93
N LEU A 55 -25.68 -26.46 -21.12
CA LEU A 55 -24.67 -26.25 -22.16
C LEU A 55 -24.72 -24.81 -22.69
N VAL A 56 -25.92 -24.24 -22.88
CA VAL A 56 -26.09 -22.84 -23.26
C VAL A 56 -25.56 -21.90 -22.18
N LEU A 57 -25.85 -22.15 -20.90
CA LEU A 57 -25.31 -21.35 -19.78
C LEU A 57 -23.79 -21.46 -19.64
N ILE A 58 -23.21 -22.63 -19.88
CA ILE A 58 -21.76 -22.83 -19.89
C ILE A 58 -21.13 -22.10 -21.09
N TRP A 59 -21.74 -22.19 -22.26
CA TRP A 59 -21.27 -21.54 -23.48
C TRP A 59 -21.37 -20.02 -23.37
N THR A 60 -22.46 -19.47 -22.81
CA THR A 60 -22.57 -18.04 -22.54
C THR A 60 -21.56 -17.58 -21.49
N CYS A 61 -21.33 -18.33 -20.41
CA CYS A 61 -20.27 -18.01 -19.45
C CYS A 61 -18.86 -18.02 -20.08
N LEU A 62 -18.58 -18.93 -21.02
CA LEU A 62 -17.32 -18.97 -21.75
C LEU A 62 -17.19 -17.77 -22.72
N VAL A 63 -18.28 -17.37 -23.39
CA VAL A 63 -18.32 -16.21 -24.29
C VAL A 63 -18.22 -14.88 -23.51
N ILE A 64 -18.75 -14.82 -22.29
CA ILE A 64 -18.68 -13.64 -21.40
C ILE A 64 -17.36 -13.61 -20.61
N GLY A 65 -16.59 -14.71 -20.60
CA GLY A 65 -15.35 -14.88 -19.83
C GLY A 65 -14.19 -13.96 -20.23
N GLU A 66 -14.34 -13.18 -21.31
CA GLU A 66 -13.39 -12.16 -21.75
C GLU A 66 -13.90 -10.72 -21.57
N ALA A 67 -14.85 -10.49 -20.67
CA ALA A 67 -14.98 -9.16 -20.08
C ALA A 67 -13.69 -8.88 -19.30
N GLY A 68 -12.76 -8.18 -19.98
CA GLY A 68 -11.38 -7.98 -19.57
C GLY A 68 -11.23 -7.93 -18.07
N LYS A 69 -10.45 -8.87 -17.54
CA LYS A 69 -9.97 -8.81 -16.17
C LYS A 69 -9.35 -7.43 -16.03
N VAL A 70 -10.06 -6.49 -15.42
CA VAL A 70 -9.52 -5.19 -15.04
C VAL A 70 -8.56 -5.52 -13.91
N ASN A 71 -7.41 -6.08 -14.27
CA ASN A 71 -6.26 -6.12 -13.41
C ASN A 71 -6.06 -4.64 -13.05
N GLY A 72 -6.25 -4.33 -11.77
CA GLY A 72 -6.04 -2.97 -11.29
C GLY A 72 -4.67 -2.47 -11.73
N CYS A 73 -4.54 -1.17 -11.95
CA CYS A 73 -3.24 -0.60 -12.24
C CYS A 73 -2.28 -0.83 -11.05
N ARG A 74 -0.98 -0.89 -11.33
CA ARG A 74 0.04 -1.13 -10.30
C ARG A 74 0.10 0.03 -9.30
N GLU A 75 0.84 -0.17 -8.22
CA GLU A 75 1.03 0.85 -7.16
C GLU A 75 1.58 2.18 -7.69
N GLN A 76 2.35 2.18 -8.78
CA GLN A 76 2.92 3.39 -9.38
C GLN A 76 2.30 3.74 -10.73
N GLU A 77 1.05 3.33 -10.94
CA GLU A 77 0.29 3.61 -12.16
C GLU A 77 -1.08 4.20 -11.83
N PHE A 78 -1.52 5.17 -12.64
CA PHE A 78 -2.88 5.69 -12.64
C PHE A 78 -3.63 5.23 -13.88
N ARG A 79 -4.96 5.27 -13.83
CA ARG A 79 -5.81 4.95 -14.98
C ARG A 79 -6.15 6.22 -15.74
N ASP A 80 -5.83 6.27 -17.02
CA ASP A 80 -6.22 7.39 -17.90
C ASP A 80 -7.70 7.28 -18.34
N ARG A 81 -8.17 8.29 -19.06
CA ARG A 81 -9.55 8.33 -19.60
C ARG A 81 -9.85 7.21 -20.60
N ASN A 82 -8.82 6.65 -21.21
CA ASN A 82 -8.90 5.55 -22.16
C ASN A 82 -8.89 4.18 -21.47
N GLY A 83 -8.73 4.14 -20.14
CA GLY A 83 -8.66 2.93 -19.35
C GLY A 83 -7.27 2.29 -19.28
N ASN A 84 -6.24 2.93 -19.83
CA ASN A 84 -4.87 2.45 -19.78
C ASN A 84 -4.22 2.76 -18.44
N CYS A 85 -3.32 1.88 -18.00
CA CYS A 85 -2.49 2.12 -16.82
C CYS A 85 -1.22 2.87 -17.25
N ILE A 86 -1.06 4.09 -16.76
CA ILE A 86 0.03 5.00 -17.09
C ILE A 86 0.89 5.22 -15.85
N ALA A 87 2.21 5.22 -16.03
CA ALA A 87 3.15 5.44 -14.94
C ALA A 87 2.97 6.81 -14.28
N CYS A 88 3.05 6.84 -12.95
CA CYS A 88 3.00 8.06 -12.17
C CYS A 88 4.14 9.00 -12.51
N ARG A 89 3.84 10.30 -12.57
CA ARG A 89 4.85 11.34 -12.80
C ARG A 89 5.80 11.44 -11.61
N GLN A 90 7.09 11.47 -11.88
CA GLN A 90 8.11 11.76 -10.87
C GLN A 90 8.39 13.26 -10.82
N CYS A 91 8.42 13.84 -9.63
CA CYS A 91 8.72 15.26 -9.44
C CYS A 91 10.17 15.47 -9.05
N GLY A 92 10.73 16.62 -9.41
CA GLY A 92 12.12 16.97 -9.11
C GLY A 92 12.35 17.41 -7.65
N PRO A 93 13.58 17.88 -7.33
CA PRO A 93 13.89 18.47 -6.05
C PRO A 93 12.97 19.67 -5.75
N GLY A 94 12.56 19.83 -4.50
CA GLY A 94 11.65 20.90 -4.09
C GLY A 94 10.23 20.81 -4.62
N GLN A 95 9.85 19.68 -5.23
CA GLN A 95 8.52 19.46 -5.77
C GLN A 95 7.95 18.10 -5.35
N GLU A 96 6.65 18.08 -5.10
CA GLU A 96 5.84 16.87 -4.83
C GLU A 96 4.61 16.82 -5.73
N LEU A 97 4.01 15.64 -5.87
CA LEU A 97 2.74 15.51 -6.57
C LEU A 97 1.62 16.21 -5.78
N SER A 98 0.80 17.00 -6.48
CA SER A 98 -0.33 17.72 -5.90
C SER A 98 -1.38 16.80 -5.29
N LYS A 99 -1.42 15.54 -5.73
CA LYS A 99 -2.30 14.46 -5.27
C LYS A 99 -1.51 13.16 -5.32
N GLU A 100 -1.91 12.18 -4.51
CA GLU A 100 -1.32 10.85 -4.58
C GLU A 100 -1.62 10.19 -5.93
N CYS A 101 -0.65 9.43 -6.43
CA CYS A 101 -0.76 8.67 -7.67
C CYS A 101 -0.44 7.20 -7.39
N GLY A 102 -1.27 6.31 -7.90
CA GLY A 102 -1.12 4.87 -7.73
C GLY A 102 -2.43 4.11 -7.74
N PHE A 103 -2.37 2.80 -7.98
CA PHE A 103 -3.53 1.90 -7.96
C PHE A 103 -4.70 2.36 -8.84
N GLY A 104 -4.41 3.06 -9.94
CA GLY A 104 -5.43 3.58 -10.86
C GLY A 104 -5.86 5.02 -10.59
N TYR A 105 -5.36 5.67 -9.53
CA TYR A 105 -5.68 7.06 -9.17
C TYR A 105 -4.52 8.00 -9.47
N GLY A 106 -4.81 9.29 -9.72
CA GLY A 106 -3.80 10.34 -9.87
C GLY A 106 -3.55 10.84 -11.30
N GLU A 107 -4.51 10.69 -12.22
CA GLU A 107 -4.42 11.21 -13.60
C GLU A 107 -4.09 12.71 -13.67
N ASP A 108 -4.70 13.49 -12.77
CA ASP A 108 -4.55 14.94 -12.71
C ASP A 108 -3.43 15.40 -11.76
N ALA A 109 -2.59 14.49 -11.29
CA ALA A 109 -1.49 14.80 -10.41
C ALA A 109 -0.40 15.60 -11.16
N ARG A 110 -0.07 16.78 -10.63
CA ARG A 110 0.96 17.68 -11.17
C ARG A 110 2.04 17.92 -10.13
N CYS A 111 3.26 18.22 -10.59
CA CYS A 111 4.32 18.64 -9.69
C CYS A 111 4.04 20.05 -9.19
N ALA A 112 3.97 20.19 -7.88
CA ALA A 112 3.79 21.45 -7.17
C ALA A 112 4.99 21.66 -6.23
N PRO A 113 5.36 22.92 -5.94
CA PRO A 113 6.43 23.20 -4.99
C PRO A 113 6.08 22.64 -3.60
N CYS A 114 7.11 22.22 -2.84
CA CYS A 114 6.93 21.83 -1.45
C CYS A 114 6.23 22.94 -0.66
N ARG A 115 5.33 22.55 0.24
CA ARG A 115 4.75 23.49 1.21
C ARG A 115 5.84 24.08 2.12
N PRO A 116 5.60 25.25 2.74
CA PRO A 116 6.53 25.80 3.73
C PRO A 116 6.90 24.78 4.81
N ASN A 117 8.16 24.85 5.28
CA ASN A 117 8.74 23.91 6.25
C ASN A 117 8.81 22.44 5.78
N ARG A 118 8.92 22.22 4.47
CA ARG A 118 9.19 20.90 3.88
C ARG A 118 10.25 20.97 2.79
N PHE A 119 10.94 19.85 2.59
CA PHE A 119 12.01 19.73 1.60
C PHE A 119 11.97 18.39 0.85
N LYS A 120 12.60 18.36 -0.32
CA LYS A 120 12.88 17.14 -1.09
C LYS A 120 14.14 17.33 -1.93
N GLU A 121 15.16 16.51 -1.66
CA GLU A 121 16.47 16.56 -2.30
C GLU A 121 16.49 15.83 -3.64
N ASP A 122 15.88 14.64 -3.69
CA ASP A 122 15.92 13.77 -4.86
C ASP A 122 14.68 13.90 -5.75
N SER A 123 14.83 13.48 -7.00
CA SER A 123 13.68 13.27 -7.89
C SER A 123 12.98 11.96 -7.56
N GLY A 124 11.65 11.91 -7.72
CA GLY A 124 10.88 10.69 -7.47
C GLY A 124 9.41 10.92 -7.12
N LEU A 125 8.75 9.84 -6.70
CA LEU A 125 7.33 9.81 -6.27
C LEU A 125 7.14 10.18 -4.80
N GLN A 126 8.23 10.27 -4.05
CA GLN A 126 8.19 10.58 -2.62
C GLN A 126 7.68 12.00 -2.40
N LYS A 127 6.90 12.19 -1.33
CA LYS A 127 6.43 13.51 -0.91
C LYS A 127 7.54 14.32 -0.26
N CYS A 128 7.36 15.63 -0.15
CA CYS A 128 8.27 16.48 0.60
C CYS A 128 8.22 16.11 2.09
N LYS A 129 9.40 15.91 2.67
CA LYS A 129 9.60 15.57 4.08
C LYS A 129 9.54 16.84 4.94
N PRO A 130 9.05 16.75 6.19
CA PRO A 130 9.13 17.88 7.11
C PRO A 130 10.60 18.27 7.35
N CYS A 131 10.86 19.57 7.43
CA CYS A 131 12.15 20.08 7.83
C CYS A 131 12.47 19.66 9.27
N LEU A 132 13.75 19.40 9.54
CA LEU A 132 14.26 19.25 10.89
C LEU A 132 14.20 20.59 11.63
N ASP A 133 13.72 20.57 12.85
CA ASP A 133 13.76 21.71 13.77
C ASP A 133 14.87 21.46 14.80
N CYS A 134 15.94 22.26 14.73
CA CYS A 134 17.08 22.12 15.61
C CYS A 134 16.77 22.51 17.05
N ALA A 135 15.79 23.39 17.28
CA ALA A 135 15.40 23.79 18.62
C ALA A 135 14.72 22.62 19.37
N LEU A 136 13.94 21.78 18.67
CA LEU A 136 13.29 20.60 19.25
C LEU A 136 14.28 19.55 19.76
N VAL A 137 15.52 19.55 19.25
CA VAL A 137 16.60 18.65 19.68
C VAL A 137 17.68 19.37 20.47
N ASN A 138 17.39 20.58 20.99
CA ASN A 138 18.29 21.42 21.77
C ASN A 138 19.64 21.69 21.09
N ARG A 139 19.62 22.08 19.81
CA ARG A 139 20.81 22.37 19.00
C ARG A 139 20.75 23.70 18.27
N PHE A 140 21.92 24.25 17.98
CA PHE A 140 22.05 25.42 17.12
C PHE A 140 21.73 25.09 15.66
N GLN A 141 20.97 25.95 14.98
CA GLN A 141 20.75 25.82 13.55
C GLN A 141 21.96 26.35 12.78
N LYS A 142 22.65 25.47 12.04
CA LYS A 142 23.79 25.82 11.17
C LYS A 142 23.36 26.21 9.76
N ALA A 143 22.27 25.61 9.26
CA ALA A 143 21.69 25.96 7.98
C ALA A 143 20.16 25.94 8.02
N ASN A 144 19.56 26.88 7.30
CA ASN A 144 18.11 26.95 7.14
C ASN A 144 17.61 25.84 6.23
N CYS A 145 16.41 25.34 6.51
CA CYS A 145 15.73 24.45 5.59
C CYS A 145 15.31 25.20 4.33
N THR A 146 15.42 24.55 3.18
CA THR A 146 14.94 25.07 1.89
C THR A 146 13.99 24.06 1.26
N ALA A 147 13.34 24.41 0.15
CA ALA A 147 12.51 23.44 -0.57
C ALA A 147 13.34 22.22 -1.04
N THR A 148 14.64 22.38 -1.28
CA THR A 148 15.50 21.33 -1.85
C THR A 148 16.46 20.69 -0.85
N SER A 149 16.54 21.17 0.39
CA SER A 149 17.50 20.66 1.38
C SER A 149 16.97 20.77 2.80
N ASN A 150 17.27 19.78 3.64
CA ASN A 150 16.91 19.84 5.05
C ASN A 150 17.66 20.96 5.81
N ALA A 151 17.16 21.33 6.99
CA ALA A 151 17.95 22.10 7.95
C ALA A 151 19.13 21.28 8.47
N MET A 152 20.24 21.96 8.76
CA MET A 152 21.41 21.34 9.38
C MET A 152 21.55 21.83 10.83
N CYS A 153 21.62 20.89 11.77
CA CYS A 153 21.81 21.18 13.18
C CYS A 153 23.28 20.99 13.59
N GLY A 154 23.75 21.91 14.41
CA GLY A 154 25.08 21.95 14.95
C GLY A 154 25.19 21.34 16.34
N ASP A 155 25.97 22.02 17.16
CA ASP A 155 26.29 21.61 18.52
C ASP A 155 25.10 21.83 19.46
N CYS A 156 25.13 21.16 20.62
CA CYS A 156 24.08 21.31 21.63
C CYS A 156 24.02 22.75 22.13
N LEU A 157 22.81 23.21 22.44
CA LEU A 157 22.60 24.48 23.13
C LEU A 157 23.24 24.43 24.53
N PRO A 158 23.57 25.60 25.12
CA PRO A 158 24.06 25.67 26.50
C PRO A 158 23.13 24.96 27.48
N GLY A 159 23.70 24.24 28.45
CA GLY A 159 22.92 23.42 29.40
C GLY A 159 22.50 22.05 28.87
N PHE A 160 22.97 21.67 27.68
CA PHE A 160 22.76 20.33 27.12
C PHE A 160 24.07 19.72 26.63
N TYR A 161 24.20 18.40 26.78
CA TYR A 161 25.35 17.64 26.31
C TYR A 161 24.92 16.47 25.42
N ARG A 162 25.88 15.96 24.65
CA ARG A 162 25.67 14.82 23.75
C ARG A 162 26.11 13.53 24.41
N LYS A 163 25.23 12.52 24.47
CA LYS A 163 25.65 11.16 24.84
C LYS A 163 26.15 10.40 23.62
N THR A 164 27.27 9.70 23.78
CA THR A 164 27.70 8.66 22.85
C THR A 164 26.94 7.38 23.17
N LYS A 165 26.22 6.80 22.20
CA LYS A 165 25.68 5.45 22.38
C LYS A 165 26.83 4.44 22.45
N LEU A 166 26.62 3.36 23.20
CA LEU A 166 27.58 2.24 23.26
C LEU A 166 27.89 1.63 21.88
N SER A 167 26.97 1.80 20.91
CA SER A 167 27.15 1.39 19.53
C SER A 167 28.09 2.31 18.72
N GLY A 168 28.68 3.35 19.32
CA GLY A 168 29.53 4.32 18.63
C GLY A 168 28.77 5.28 17.71
N PHE A 169 27.45 5.11 17.57
CA PHE A 169 26.60 6.06 16.87
C PHE A 169 26.34 7.26 17.78
N GLN A 170 26.59 8.45 17.24
CA GLN A 170 26.38 9.66 18.02
C GLN A 170 24.93 10.11 17.87
N ASP A 171 24.18 10.16 18.98
CA ASP A 171 22.80 10.61 18.93
C ASP A 171 22.70 12.08 18.51
N MET A 172 21.62 12.39 17.79
CA MET A 172 21.24 13.76 17.45
C MET A 172 20.54 14.48 18.61
N GLU A 173 20.15 13.74 19.65
CA GLU A 173 19.48 14.23 20.83
C GLU A 173 20.50 14.78 21.84
N CYS A 174 20.26 16.02 22.29
CA CYS A 174 21.04 16.67 23.34
C CYS A 174 20.27 16.57 24.66
N ILE A 175 20.96 16.11 25.70
CA ILE A 175 20.39 15.74 26.99
C ILE A 175 20.64 16.88 27.97
N PRO A 176 19.61 17.29 28.74
CA PRO A 176 19.78 18.36 29.72
C PRO A 176 20.79 17.94 30.79
N CYS A 177 21.62 18.90 31.19
CA CYS A 177 22.50 18.75 32.33
C CYS A 177 21.69 18.57 33.62
N GLY A 178 22.26 17.87 34.60
CA GLY A 178 21.68 17.79 35.95
C GLY A 178 21.96 19.05 36.77
N ASP A 179 21.15 19.30 37.80
CA ASP A 179 21.36 20.36 38.79
C ASP A 179 21.67 19.76 40.18
N PRO A 180 22.90 19.87 40.72
CA PRO A 180 24.10 20.47 40.13
C PRO A 180 24.79 19.57 39.08
N PRO A 181 25.47 20.15 38.09
CA PRO A 181 26.13 19.39 37.03
C PRO A 181 27.34 18.63 37.61
N PRO A 182 27.56 17.35 37.21
CA PRO A 182 28.74 16.61 37.64
C PRO A 182 30.03 17.33 37.16
N PRO A 183 31.12 17.36 37.95
CA PRO A 183 32.34 18.10 37.62
C PRO A 183 33.01 17.70 36.29
N TYR A 184 32.70 16.50 35.79
CA TYR A 184 33.27 15.94 34.57
C TYR A 184 32.50 16.33 33.29
N GLU A 185 31.31 16.92 33.40
CA GLU A 185 30.53 17.39 32.24
C GLU A 185 30.92 18.83 31.89
N LEU A 186 32.01 19.00 31.14
CA LEU A 186 32.56 20.31 30.76
C LEU A 186 31.59 21.19 29.93
N LEU A 187 30.57 20.60 29.30
CA LEU A 187 29.53 21.32 28.56
C LEU A 187 28.38 21.84 29.45
N CYS A 188 28.38 21.47 30.73
CA CYS A 188 27.33 21.77 31.69
C CYS A 188 27.76 22.85 32.70
N LYS A 189 28.61 23.79 32.27
CA LYS A 189 29.08 24.92 33.08
C LYS A 189 28.23 26.16 32.89
#